data_AF-A0A9D9XA50-F1
#
_entry.id   AF-A0A9D9XA50-F1
#
_cell.length_a   1.000
_cell.length_b   1.000
_cell.length_c   1.000
_cell.angle_alpha   90.00
_cell.angle_beta   90.00
_cell.angle_gamma   90.00
#
_symmetry.space_group_name_H-M   'P 1'
#
loop_
_entity.id
_entity.type
_entity.pdbx_description
1 polymer ?
#
loop_
_entity_poly.entity_id
_entity_poly.type
_entity_poly.pdbx_seq_one_letter_code
_entity_poly.pdbx_strand_id
1 'polypeptide(L)'
;VQDHAAVFLAPGCQRSRPWDVQGVVPAACRDGLDLLKEWIDVGEVPAARRVVVHGGGNTAMDIARVMKRHGAEEVHLVTASGLPGPETAADDVLNVVPRELVEGIEEGIVLHPHATLQRLLLRGSRVVGVEMVSLRKLARADGRKARVAFEGTERILQADMVIPCIGEQVDPAGLGALVDASGFLRVNERGSFAGNERVFAGGDARGDRGTVAAAIGDGRRAAREIHQLLDGSAPVARSPRRELPFAELNLAYFESAPARRASSLAVSERSDHAEIESGLDASAARHEAARCFSCGNCLACDNCWNLCPDNAVIKTARVAGDGSHYVFDYDYCKGCGLCARECPAGFIAMVEEPL
;
A
#
# COMPACT_ATOMS: atom_id res chain seq x y z
N VAL A 1 25.52 -9.22 -13.95
CA VAL A 1 24.52 -9.55 -15.01
C VAL A 1 25.13 -10.41 -16.10
N GLN A 2 26.33 -10.07 -16.61
CA GLN A 2 26.93 -10.79 -17.74
C GLN A 2 27.20 -12.28 -17.49
N ASP A 3 27.43 -12.68 -16.24
CA ASP A 3 27.71 -14.08 -15.87
C ASP A 3 26.48 -14.90 -15.43
N HIS A 4 25.28 -14.31 -15.48
CA HIS A 4 24.05 -14.99 -15.05
C HIS A 4 23.02 -15.05 -16.17
N ALA A 5 22.34 -16.20 -16.29
CA ALA A 5 21.28 -16.39 -17.29
C ALA A 5 20.07 -15.48 -17.06
N ALA A 6 19.77 -15.16 -15.79
CA ALA A 6 18.77 -14.17 -15.39
C ALA A 6 19.15 -13.52 -14.04
N VAL A 7 18.67 -12.30 -13.79
CA VAL A 7 18.90 -11.55 -12.55
C VAL A 7 17.61 -10.89 -12.09
N PHE A 8 17.27 -11.04 -10.81
CA PHE A 8 16.17 -10.32 -10.16
C PHE A 8 16.71 -9.29 -9.16
N LEU A 9 16.33 -8.03 -9.35
CA LEU A 9 16.74 -6.90 -8.51
C LEU A 9 15.60 -6.53 -7.55
N ALA A 10 15.83 -6.72 -6.25
CA ALA A 10 14.91 -6.29 -5.20
C ALA A 10 15.65 -5.51 -4.08
N PRO A 11 16.33 -4.40 -4.42
CA PRO A 11 17.10 -3.64 -3.42
C PRO A 11 16.21 -2.89 -2.41
N GLY A 12 14.91 -2.73 -2.71
CA GLY A 12 14.03 -1.83 -1.98
C GLY A 12 14.43 -0.36 -2.16
N CYS A 13 13.89 0.52 -1.30
CA CYS A 13 14.20 1.95 -1.28
C CYS A 13 15.05 2.29 -0.06
N GLN A 14 16.36 2.06 -0.17
CA GLN A 14 17.27 2.12 0.98
C GLN A 14 17.76 3.53 1.32
N ARG A 15 17.30 4.56 0.60
CA ARG A 15 17.77 5.93 0.76
C ARG A 15 16.60 6.90 0.89
N SER A 16 16.63 7.75 1.90
CA SER A 16 15.68 8.85 2.05
C SER A 16 15.84 9.90 0.95
N ARG A 17 14.73 10.51 0.54
CA ARG A 17 14.76 11.63 -0.38
C ARG A 17 15.43 12.84 0.29
N PRO A 18 16.26 13.61 -0.44
CA PRO A 18 16.84 14.83 0.10
C PRO A 18 15.73 15.78 0.56
N TRP A 19 15.86 16.24 1.79
CA TRP A 19 14.99 17.25 2.37
C TRP A 19 15.75 18.56 2.50
N ASP A 20 15.20 19.63 1.92
CA ASP A 20 15.79 20.96 1.94
C ASP A 20 14.73 21.97 2.39
N VAL A 21 14.95 22.57 3.55
CA VAL A 21 14.19 23.71 4.07
C VAL A 21 15.17 24.73 4.65
N GLN A 22 14.73 25.98 4.76
CA GLN A 22 15.61 27.02 5.27
C GLN A 22 16.08 26.69 6.70
N GLY A 23 17.39 26.82 6.95
CA GLY A 23 17.96 26.57 8.27
C GLY A 23 18.25 25.10 8.59
N VAL A 24 18.11 24.18 7.63
CA VAL A 24 18.59 22.80 7.80
C VAL A 24 20.10 22.79 8.01
N VAL A 25 20.53 22.13 9.08
CA VAL A 25 21.94 21.76 9.30
C VAL A 25 22.01 20.24 9.48
N PRO A 26 22.99 19.53 8.90
CA PRO A 26 23.03 18.06 8.91
C PRO A 26 22.98 17.43 10.31
N ALA A 27 23.51 18.10 11.33
CA ALA A 27 23.47 17.62 12.71
C ALA A 27 22.09 17.72 13.38
N ALA A 28 21.16 18.50 12.81
CA ALA A 28 19.85 18.78 13.37
C ALA A 28 18.72 17.95 12.74
N CYS A 29 19.01 17.22 11.65
CA CYS A 29 18.02 16.47 10.89
C CYS A 29 18.46 15.02 10.78
N ARG A 30 17.63 14.11 11.29
CA ARG A 30 17.76 12.67 11.08
C ARG A 30 16.57 12.21 10.27
N ASP A 31 16.84 11.56 9.16
CA ASP A 31 15.78 11.10 8.27
C ASP A 31 15.07 9.89 8.89
N GLY A 32 13.75 9.80 8.69
CA GLY A 32 12.93 8.80 9.38
C GLY A 32 13.31 7.35 9.08
N LEU A 33 13.76 7.05 7.86
CA LEU A 33 14.20 5.71 7.48
C LEU A 33 15.44 5.29 8.28
N ASP A 34 16.45 6.15 8.36
CA ASP A 34 17.69 5.85 9.08
C ASP A 34 17.43 5.75 10.59
N LEU A 35 16.54 6.59 11.13
CA LEU A 35 16.14 6.50 12.53
C LEU A 35 15.39 5.20 12.84
N LEU A 36 14.49 4.73 11.97
CA LEU A 36 13.84 3.42 12.14
C LEU A 36 14.85 2.27 12.07
N LYS A 37 15.82 2.32 11.15
CA LYS A 37 16.89 1.31 11.06
C LYS A 37 17.72 1.27 12.34
N GLU A 38 18.15 2.42 12.82
CA GLU A 38 18.91 2.54 14.08
C GLU A 38 18.11 2.02 15.27
N TRP A 39 16.82 2.35 15.34
CA TRP A 39 15.92 1.83 16.37
C TRP A 39 15.78 0.31 16.31
N ILE A 40 15.63 -0.27 15.12
CA ILE A 40 15.56 -1.74 14.95
C ILE A 40 16.88 -2.40 15.39
N ASP A 41 18.02 -1.79 15.06
CA ASP A 41 19.35 -2.35 15.33
C ASP A 41 19.75 -2.23 16.81
N VAL A 42 19.40 -1.13 17.46
CA VAL A 42 19.89 -0.75 18.80
C VAL A 42 18.80 -0.82 19.88
N GLY A 43 17.52 -0.73 19.50
CA GLY A 43 16.38 -0.71 20.41
C GLY A 43 16.08 0.65 21.05
N GLU A 44 16.77 1.70 20.64
CA GLU A 44 16.69 3.03 21.26
C GLU A 44 16.54 4.12 20.19
N VAL A 45 15.85 5.21 20.54
CA VAL A 45 15.80 6.44 19.74
C VAL A 45 16.32 7.63 20.54
N PRO A 46 16.83 8.68 19.89
CA PRO A 46 17.29 9.87 20.59
C PRO A 46 16.17 10.52 21.43
N ALA A 47 16.44 10.79 22.70
CA ALA A 47 15.49 11.42 23.59
C ALA A 47 15.15 12.85 23.14
N ALA A 48 13.86 13.15 22.98
CA ALA A 48 13.34 14.48 22.68
C ALA A 48 11.98 14.68 23.33
N ARG A 49 11.74 15.87 23.92
CA ARG A 49 10.45 16.18 24.56
C ARG A 49 9.38 16.56 23.56
N ARG A 50 9.71 17.44 22.61
CA ARG A 50 8.83 17.87 21.52
C ARG A 50 9.40 17.43 20.18
N VAL A 51 8.66 16.59 19.47
CA VAL A 51 9.08 16.00 18.21
C VAL A 51 8.14 16.44 17.10
N VAL A 52 8.71 16.91 15.99
CA VAL A 52 7.96 17.14 14.75
C VAL A 52 8.38 16.11 13.72
N VAL A 53 7.42 15.30 13.27
CA VAL A 53 7.59 14.37 12.15
C VAL A 53 6.99 15.01 10.91
N HIS A 54 7.78 15.18 9.86
CA HIS A 54 7.32 15.83 8.62
C HIS A 54 7.11 14.79 7.52
N GLY A 55 5.87 14.42 7.25
CA GLY A 55 5.53 13.37 6.31
C GLY A 55 4.08 12.92 6.44
N GLY A 56 3.61 12.14 5.48
CA GLY A 56 2.23 11.65 5.43
C GLY A 56 2.13 10.20 4.96
N GLY A 57 3.15 9.39 5.22
CA GLY A 57 3.23 7.97 4.89
C GLY A 57 3.35 7.09 6.14
N ASN A 58 3.31 5.77 5.99
CA ASN A 58 3.48 4.81 7.10
C ASN A 58 4.76 5.08 7.92
N THR A 59 5.91 5.30 7.27
CA THR A 59 7.18 5.66 7.95
C THR A 59 7.03 6.86 8.90
N ALA A 60 6.22 7.86 8.54
CA ALA A 60 5.97 9.03 9.40
C ALA A 60 5.11 8.65 10.61
N MET A 61 4.10 7.81 10.42
CA MET A 61 3.26 7.33 11.52
C MET A 61 4.04 6.42 12.47
N ASP A 62 4.84 5.50 11.93
CA ASP A 62 5.69 4.59 12.71
C ASP A 62 6.66 5.36 13.59
N ILE A 63 7.43 6.29 13.01
CA ILE A 63 8.33 7.16 13.78
C ILE A 63 7.56 7.94 14.84
N ALA A 64 6.41 8.52 14.52
CA ALA A 64 5.65 9.31 15.49
C ALA A 64 5.23 8.46 16.70
N ARG A 65 4.81 7.22 16.46
CA ARG A 65 4.41 6.27 17.51
C ARG A 65 5.61 5.76 18.31
N VAL A 66 6.72 5.42 17.65
CA VAL A 66 7.99 5.04 18.31
C VAL A 66 8.45 6.15 19.24
N MET A 67 8.53 7.39 18.74
CA MET A 67 8.93 8.54 19.57
C MET A 67 7.99 8.76 20.75
N LYS A 68 6.67 8.57 20.54
CA LYS A 68 5.68 8.72 21.62
C LYS A 68 5.88 7.68 22.73
N ARG A 69 6.15 6.42 22.36
CA ARG A 69 6.38 5.32 23.31
C ARG A 69 7.72 5.41 24.02
N HIS A 70 8.71 6.02 23.38
CA HIS A 70 10.02 6.37 23.95
C HIS A 70 9.99 7.66 24.80
N GLY A 71 8.80 8.12 25.20
CA GLY A 71 8.64 9.15 26.22
C GLY A 71 8.62 10.58 25.71
N ALA A 72 8.47 10.81 24.40
CA ALA A 72 8.21 12.16 23.90
C ALA A 72 6.89 12.71 24.47
N GLU A 73 6.96 13.88 25.09
CA GLU A 73 5.80 14.54 25.72
C GLU A 73 4.80 15.00 24.65
N GLU A 74 5.32 15.62 23.57
CA GLU A 74 4.54 16.11 22.45
C GLU A 74 5.10 15.58 21.14
N VAL A 75 4.25 14.94 20.34
CA VAL A 75 4.60 14.47 19.00
C VAL A 75 3.61 15.07 18.00
N HIS A 76 4.14 15.79 17.02
CA HIS A 76 3.38 16.45 15.97
C HIS A 76 3.69 15.81 14.62
N LEU A 77 2.67 15.33 13.91
CA LEU A 77 2.82 14.86 12.53
C LEU A 77 2.31 15.94 11.58
N VAL A 78 3.24 16.57 10.85
CA VAL A 78 2.95 17.61 9.86
C VAL A 78 2.93 16.96 8.49
N THR A 79 1.76 16.98 7.86
CA THR A 79 1.56 16.36 6.55
C THR A 79 0.95 17.36 5.58
N ALA A 80 1.41 17.29 4.34
CA ALA A 80 0.88 18.14 3.30
C ALA A 80 -0.54 17.70 2.86
N SER A 81 -0.96 16.48 3.21
CA SER A 81 -2.19 15.82 2.79
C SER A 81 -3.31 16.02 3.82
N GLY A 82 -4.56 15.72 3.44
CA GLY A 82 -5.71 15.74 4.32
C GLY A 82 -5.89 14.44 5.11
N LEU A 83 -6.72 14.50 6.15
CA LEU A 83 -7.17 13.32 6.91
C LEU A 83 -8.32 12.61 6.19
N PRO A 84 -8.50 11.28 6.36
CA PRO A 84 -9.64 10.58 5.82
C PRO A 84 -10.94 11.18 6.36
N GLY A 85 -11.89 11.44 5.46
CA GLY A 85 -13.17 12.05 5.79
C GLY A 85 -13.95 12.48 4.55
N PRO A 86 -15.23 12.85 4.70
CA PRO A 86 -16.09 13.20 3.57
C PRO A 86 -15.61 14.43 2.77
N GLU A 87 -14.85 15.32 3.42
CA GLU A 87 -14.35 16.57 2.84
C GLU A 87 -12.99 16.41 2.13
N THR A 88 -12.34 15.25 2.23
CA THR A 88 -11.01 15.02 1.64
C THR A 88 -11.11 14.09 0.45
N ALA A 89 -10.70 14.57 -0.73
CA ALA A 89 -10.65 13.75 -1.93
C ALA A 89 -9.69 12.56 -1.75
N ALA A 90 -10.01 11.41 -2.34
CA ALA A 90 -9.21 10.18 -2.20
C ALA A 90 -7.74 10.34 -2.59
N ASP A 91 -7.44 11.20 -3.58
CA ASP A 91 -6.08 11.53 -4.04
C ASP A 91 -5.35 12.57 -3.15
N ASP A 92 -5.98 13.00 -2.06
CA ASP A 92 -5.45 13.95 -1.08
C ASP A 92 -5.39 13.38 0.35
N VAL A 93 -5.85 12.17 0.58
CA VAL A 93 -5.72 11.53 1.89
C VAL A 93 -4.24 11.16 2.14
N LEU A 94 -3.77 11.32 3.38
CA LEU A 94 -2.46 10.80 3.77
C LEU A 94 -2.36 9.28 3.53
N ASN A 95 -1.19 8.81 3.16
CA ASN A 95 -0.95 7.40 2.83
C ASN A 95 -0.52 6.62 4.07
N VAL A 96 -1.42 6.51 5.04
CA VAL A 96 -1.21 5.76 6.29
C VAL A 96 -2.27 4.68 6.40
N VAL A 97 -1.88 3.49 6.88
CA VAL A 97 -2.84 2.43 7.19
C VAL A 97 -3.91 2.99 8.14
N PRO A 98 -5.22 2.94 7.80
CA PRO A 98 -6.26 3.64 8.58
C PRO A 98 -6.27 3.31 10.07
N ARG A 99 -5.93 2.06 10.40
CA ARG A 99 -5.81 1.56 11.77
C ARG A 99 -4.69 2.26 12.54
N GLU A 100 -3.50 2.36 11.96
CA GLU A 100 -2.34 3.02 12.60
C GLU A 100 -2.58 4.51 12.80
N LEU A 101 -3.34 5.15 11.91
CA LEU A 101 -3.77 6.53 12.09
C LEU A 101 -4.65 6.68 13.34
N VAL A 102 -5.65 5.81 13.51
CA VAL A 102 -6.53 5.83 14.68
C VAL A 102 -5.72 5.59 15.96
N GLU A 103 -4.89 4.54 15.98
CA GLU A 103 -4.06 4.21 17.13
C GLU A 103 -3.07 5.34 17.47
N GLY A 104 -2.50 6.00 16.47
CA GLY A 104 -1.62 7.15 16.67
C GLY A 104 -2.32 8.34 17.31
N ILE A 105 -3.56 8.62 16.89
CA ILE A 105 -4.40 9.66 17.52
C ILE A 105 -4.72 9.29 18.98
N GLU A 106 -5.08 8.03 19.25
CA GLU A 106 -5.32 7.52 20.60
C GLU A 106 -4.09 7.62 21.50
N GLU A 107 -2.89 7.39 20.94
CA GLU A 107 -1.60 7.56 21.62
C GLU A 107 -1.24 9.05 21.86
N GLY A 108 -2.03 9.98 21.33
CA GLY A 108 -1.87 11.42 21.56
C GLY A 108 -0.98 12.13 20.54
N ILE A 109 -0.78 11.55 19.35
CA ILE A 109 -0.07 12.22 18.25
C ILE A 109 -0.97 13.34 17.70
N VAL A 110 -0.43 14.55 17.63
CA VAL A 110 -1.14 15.73 17.12
C VAL A 110 -0.91 15.86 15.62
N LEU A 111 -1.98 15.79 14.84
CA LEU A 111 -1.92 15.86 13.38
C LEU A 111 -2.09 17.30 12.89
N HIS A 112 -1.21 17.72 11.98
CA HIS A 112 -1.31 18.99 11.25
C HIS A 112 -1.47 18.70 9.76
N PRO A 113 -2.71 18.47 9.27
CA PRO A 113 -2.97 18.24 7.86
C PRO A 113 -2.82 19.52 7.03
N HIS A 114 -2.68 19.34 5.71
CA HIS A 114 -2.52 20.43 4.74
C HIS A 114 -1.50 21.47 5.17
N ALA A 115 -0.34 21.03 5.65
CA ALA A 115 0.72 21.90 6.13
C ALA A 115 2.11 21.40 5.71
N THR A 116 3.08 22.31 5.71
CA THR A 116 4.49 21.97 5.53
C THR A 116 5.38 22.84 6.40
N LEU A 117 6.63 22.44 6.55
CA LEU A 117 7.66 23.23 7.20
C LEU A 117 8.31 24.15 6.16
N GLN A 118 8.47 25.43 6.49
CA GLN A 118 9.22 26.42 5.68
C GLN A 118 10.65 26.58 6.18
N ARG A 119 10.83 26.56 7.51
CA ARG A 119 12.12 26.87 8.13
C ARG A 119 12.28 26.20 9.49
N LEU A 120 13.52 25.82 9.80
CA LEU A 120 13.93 25.43 11.16
C LEU A 120 14.34 26.67 11.97
N LEU A 121 13.86 26.73 13.21
CA LEU A 121 14.28 27.75 14.17
C LEU A 121 15.39 27.17 15.04
N LEU A 122 16.58 27.77 14.95
CA LEU A 122 17.78 27.30 15.62
C LEU A 122 18.24 28.24 16.74
N ARG A 123 18.79 27.65 17.80
CA ARG A 123 19.65 28.33 18.77
C ARG A 123 21.03 27.69 18.71
N GLY A 124 21.96 28.31 17.99
CA GLY A 124 23.22 27.66 17.62
C GLY A 124 22.97 26.54 16.62
N SER A 125 23.45 25.33 16.90
CA SER A 125 23.17 24.11 16.11
C SER A 125 21.92 23.34 16.54
N ARG A 126 21.25 23.76 17.62
CA ARG A 126 20.11 23.05 18.20
C ARG A 126 18.79 23.58 17.67
N VAL A 127 17.89 22.68 17.28
CA VAL A 127 16.50 23.01 16.96
C VAL A 127 15.76 23.44 18.23
N VAL A 128 15.04 24.56 18.13
CA VAL A 128 14.13 25.05 19.18
C VAL A 128 12.69 25.17 18.68
N GLY A 129 12.47 25.03 17.37
CA GLY A 129 11.14 25.04 16.78
C GLY A 129 11.18 24.95 15.26
N VAL A 130 9.99 24.97 14.67
CA VAL A 130 9.77 25.00 13.24
C VAL A 130 8.73 26.08 12.90
N GLU A 131 8.94 26.71 11.76
CA GLU A 131 7.94 27.56 11.12
C GLU A 131 7.17 26.70 10.11
N MET A 132 5.87 26.54 10.37
CA MET A 132 4.94 25.78 9.55
C MET A 132 4.02 26.75 8.80
N VAL A 133 3.65 26.40 7.58
CA VAL A 133 2.67 27.13 6.76
C VAL A 133 1.56 26.20 6.30
N SER A 134 0.34 26.73 6.15
CA SER A 134 -0.75 25.97 5.54
C SER A 134 -0.58 25.88 4.03
N LEU A 135 -1.03 24.76 3.46
CA LEU A 135 -1.01 24.46 2.04
C LEU A 135 -2.43 24.48 1.48
N ARG A 136 -2.56 24.91 0.23
CA ARG A 136 -3.75 24.66 -0.60
C ARG A 136 -3.36 23.86 -1.82
N LYS A 137 -4.20 22.89 -2.19
CA LYS A 137 -4.12 22.24 -3.50
C LYS A 137 -4.82 23.11 -4.53
N LEU A 138 -4.06 23.63 -5.48
CA LEU A 138 -4.58 24.38 -6.62
C LEU A 138 -4.44 23.53 -7.88
N ALA A 139 -5.48 23.50 -8.70
CA ALA A 139 -5.40 22.89 -10.02
C ALA A 139 -4.44 23.70 -10.90
N ARG A 140 -3.51 23.02 -11.56
CA ARG A 140 -2.68 23.60 -12.63
C ARG A 140 -3.38 23.45 -13.97
N ALA A 141 -2.91 24.22 -14.95
CA ALA A 141 -3.39 24.19 -16.32
C ALA A 141 -3.22 22.82 -17.02
N ASP A 142 -2.31 21.97 -16.53
CA ASP A 142 -2.06 20.60 -17.03
C ASP A 142 -2.96 19.54 -16.37
N GLY A 143 -3.95 19.95 -15.56
CA GLY A 143 -4.83 19.07 -14.79
C GLY A 143 -4.20 18.48 -13.53
N ARG A 144 -2.90 18.71 -13.27
CA ARG A 144 -2.24 18.27 -12.04
C ARG A 144 -2.54 19.23 -10.90
N LYS A 145 -2.62 18.73 -9.67
CA LYS A 145 -2.75 19.59 -8.49
C LYS A 145 -1.36 19.98 -7.98
N ALA A 146 -1.15 21.25 -7.70
CA ALA A 146 0.04 21.75 -7.03
C ALA A 146 -0.29 22.15 -5.61
N ARG A 147 0.61 21.81 -4.68
CA ARG A 147 0.54 22.30 -3.31
C ARG A 147 1.22 23.65 -3.27
N VAL A 148 0.48 24.67 -2.87
CA VAL A 148 0.97 26.06 -2.80
C VAL A 148 0.86 26.52 -1.34
N ALA A 149 1.96 27.03 -0.81
CA ALA A 149 2.00 27.64 0.52
C ALA A 149 1.13 28.90 0.52
N PHE A 150 0.33 29.06 1.58
CA PHE A 150 -0.53 30.22 1.73
C PHE A 150 0.10 31.19 2.72
N GLU A 151 0.76 32.21 2.18
CA GLU A 151 1.41 33.26 2.96
C GLU A 151 0.43 33.93 3.93
N GLY A 152 0.90 34.25 5.14
CA GLY A 152 0.08 34.80 6.22
C GLY A 152 -0.55 33.74 7.13
N THR A 153 -0.26 32.45 6.92
CA THR A 153 -0.68 31.34 7.81
C THR A 153 0.48 30.70 8.56
N GLU A 154 1.62 31.37 8.57
CA GLU A 154 2.82 30.92 9.25
C GLU A 154 2.55 30.82 10.76
N ARG A 155 2.95 29.69 11.32
CA ARG A 155 2.82 29.41 12.75
C ARG A 155 4.05 28.70 13.26
N ILE A 156 4.47 29.06 14.47
CA ILE A 156 5.64 28.46 15.11
C ILE A 156 5.19 27.29 15.99
N LEU A 157 5.78 26.12 15.77
CA LEU A 157 5.73 25.02 16.72
C LEU A 157 7.07 24.91 17.45
N GLN A 158 7.02 24.72 18.76
CA GLN A 158 8.21 24.38 19.53
C GLN A 158 8.58 22.93 19.25
N ALA A 159 9.87 22.68 19.02
CA ALA A 159 10.38 21.36 18.69
C ALA A 159 11.83 21.26 19.15
N ASP A 160 12.18 20.15 19.77
CA ASP A 160 13.56 19.80 20.09
C ASP A 160 14.20 18.93 18.99
N MET A 161 13.35 18.29 18.18
CA MET A 161 13.74 17.38 17.10
C MET A 161 12.77 17.46 15.92
N VAL A 162 13.32 17.38 14.71
CA VAL A 162 12.55 17.31 13.47
C VAL A 162 13.01 16.11 12.65
N ILE A 163 12.07 15.26 12.25
CA ILE A 163 12.31 14.00 11.58
C ILE A 163 11.60 14.03 10.22
N PRO A 164 12.30 14.31 9.10
CA PRO A 164 11.71 14.24 7.78
C PRO A 164 11.43 12.80 7.35
N CYS A 165 10.19 12.56 6.93
CA CYS A 165 9.67 11.31 6.37
C CYS A 165 9.00 11.60 5.01
N ILE A 166 9.76 12.23 4.10
CA ILE A 166 9.26 12.77 2.82
C ILE A 166 9.37 11.78 1.64
N GLY A 167 9.56 10.50 1.94
CA GLY A 167 9.66 9.42 0.97
C GLY A 167 11.09 8.92 0.77
N GLU A 168 11.16 7.79 0.08
CA GLU A 168 12.37 7.00 -0.10
C GLU A 168 12.60 6.75 -1.60
N GLN A 169 13.82 6.34 -1.94
CA GLN A 169 14.23 6.01 -3.30
C GLN A 169 15.27 4.89 -3.28
N VAL A 170 15.48 4.28 -4.45
CA VAL A 170 16.55 3.29 -4.65
C VAL A 170 17.90 3.96 -4.44
N ASP A 171 18.80 3.29 -3.71
CA ASP A 171 20.20 3.69 -3.67
C ASP A 171 20.84 3.39 -5.04
N PRO A 172 21.32 4.39 -5.79
CA PRO A 172 21.91 4.18 -7.11
C PRO A 172 23.27 3.49 -7.07
N ALA A 173 23.88 3.25 -5.90
CA ALA A 173 25.16 2.55 -5.79
C ALA A 173 25.11 1.19 -6.52
N GLY A 174 25.89 1.07 -7.60
CA GLY A 174 25.91 -0.14 -8.45
C GLY A 174 24.69 -0.33 -9.37
N LEU A 175 23.67 0.54 -9.29
CA LEU A 175 22.42 0.45 -10.05
C LEU A 175 22.10 1.71 -10.88
N GLY A 176 22.95 2.75 -10.83
CA GLY A 176 22.63 4.08 -11.37
C GLY A 176 22.15 4.12 -12.82
N ALA A 177 22.58 3.20 -13.69
CA ALA A 177 22.12 3.13 -15.09
C ALA A 177 20.68 2.57 -15.25
N LEU A 178 20.16 1.88 -14.22
CA LEU A 178 18.84 1.27 -14.20
C LEU A 178 17.81 2.10 -13.42
N VAL A 179 18.29 3.01 -12.55
CA VAL A 179 17.46 3.91 -11.76
C VAL A 179 17.07 5.10 -12.63
N ASP A 180 15.76 5.34 -12.76
CA ASP A 180 15.25 6.46 -13.55
C ASP A 180 15.36 7.80 -12.80
N ALA A 181 14.98 8.89 -13.47
CA ALA A 181 15.01 10.24 -12.88
C ALA A 181 14.09 10.42 -11.66
N SER A 182 13.16 9.49 -11.43
CA SER A 182 12.29 9.50 -10.25
C SER A 182 12.84 8.67 -9.09
N GLY A 183 14.00 8.03 -9.26
CA GLY A 183 14.68 7.26 -8.22
C GLY A 183 14.22 5.80 -8.12
N PHE A 184 13.61 5.24 -9.16
CA PHE A 184 13.07 3.88 -9.15
C PHE A 184 13.49 3.05 -10.37
N LEU A 185 13.33 1.73 -10.27
CA LEU A 185 13.56 0.75 -11.33
C LEU A 185 12.28 0.55 -12.15
N ARG A 186 12.29 0.98 -13.42
CA ARG A 186 11.14 0.84 -14.32
C ARG A 186 11.20 -0.45 -15.12
N VAL A 187 10.15 -1.26 -14.96
CA VAL A 187 10.01 -2.56 -15.61
C VAL A 187 8.61 -2.71 -16.19
N ASN A 188 8.45 -3.59 -17.16
CA ASN A 188 7.16 -3.88 -17.79
C ASN A 188 6.22 -4.68 -16.87
N GLU A 189 5.05 -5.07 -17.37
CA GLU A 189 4.05 -5.85 -16.63
C GLU A 189 4.54 -7.24 -16.20
N ARG A 190 5.48 -7.83 -16.97
CA ARG A 190 6.15 -9.09 -16.62
C ARG A 190 7.25 -8.89 -15.56
N GLY A 191 7.64 -7.65 -15.29
CA GLY A 191 8.66 -7.29 -14.31
C GLY A 191 10.08 -7.25 -14.89
N SER A 192 10.26 -7.32 -16.20
CA SER A 192 11.57 -7.21 -16.86
C SER A 192 11.88 -5.77 -17.33
N PHE A 193 13.16 -5.43 -17.45
CA PHE A 193 13.58 -4.14 -18.00
C PHE A 193 13.34 -4.07 -19.52
N ALA A 194 12.98 -2.88 -20.00
CA ALA A 194 12.88 -2.63 -21.44
C ALA A 194 14.26 -2.83 -22.11
N GLY A 195 14.30 -3.60 -23.20
CA GLY A 195 15.54 -3.92 -23.91
C GLY A 195 16.43 -4.98 -23.23
N ASN A 196 16.06 -5.50 -22.06
CA ASN A 196 16.78 -6.61 -21.43
C ASN A 196 15.83 -7.54 -20.65
N GLU A 197 15.34 -8.57 -21.34
CA GLU A 197 14.39 -9.55 -20.78
C GLU A 197 15.04 -10.55 -19.80
N ARG A 198 16.36 -10.44 -19.54
CA ARG A 198 17.07 -11.26 -18.55
C ARG A 198 17.21 -10.58 -17.19
N VAL A 199 16.85 -9.30 -17.10
CA VAL A 199 16.92 -8.53 -15.85
C VAL A 199 15.52 -8.15 -15.43
N PHE A 200 15.20 -8.44 -14.17
CA PHE A 200 13.90 -8.22 -13.56
C PHE A 200 14.04 -7.33 -12.33
N ALA A 201 12.96 -6.63 -11.95
CA ALA A 201 12.90 -5.90 -10.69
C ALA A 201 11.53 -6.01 -10.01
N GLY A 202 11.53 -5.92 -8.69
CA GLY A 202 10.33 -6.08 -7.87
C GLY A 202 10.39 -5.36 -6.53
N GLY A 203 9.22 -5.24 -5.89
CA GLY A 203 9.08 -4.58 -4.60
C GLY A 203 9.15 -3.07 -4.70
N ASP A 204 9.46 -2.41 -3.59
CA ASP A 204 9.41 -0.95 -3.47
C ASP A 204 10.34 -0.23 -4.44
N ALA A 205 11.40 -0.91 -4.89
CA ALA A 205 12.31 -0.40 -5.90
C ALA A 205 11.59 -0.04 -7.22
N ARG A 206 10.40 -0.58 -7.50
CA ARG A 206 9.59 -0.20 -8.68
C ARG A 206 8.87 1.14 -8.52
N GLY A 207 8.57 1.54 -7.29
CA GLY A 207 7.87 2.79 -6.96
C GLY A 207 6.40 2.88 -7.38
N ASP A 208 5.74 1.78 -7.77
CA ASP A 208 4.39 1.77 -8.36
C ASP A 208 3.33 1.00 -7.55
N ARG A 209 3.70 0.27 -6.48
CA ARG A 209 2.75 -0.53 -5.67
C ARG A 209 2.81 -0.31 -4.16
N GLY A 210 4.01 -0.14 -3.59
CA GLY A 210 4.21 0.34 -2.21
C GLY A 210 3.61 -0.50 -1.07
N THR A 211 3.40 -1.81 -1.27
CA THR A 211 2.92 -2.72 -0.20
C THR A 211 3.73 -4.01 -0.18
N VAL A 212 3.87 -4.61 1.01
CA VAL A 212 4.54 -5.91 1.19
C VAL A 212 3.91 -6.99 0.33
N ALA A 213 2.57 -7.05 0.28
CA ALA A 213 1.84 -8.02 -0.54
C ALA A 213 2.16 -7.86 -2.03
N ALA A 214 2.26 -6.61 -2.51
CA ALA A 214 2.67 -6.35 -3.88
C ALA A 214 4.11 -6.79 -4.18
N ALA A 215 5.04 -6.52 -3.25
CA ALA A 215 6.44 -6.93 -3.37
C ALA A 215 6.60 -8.46 -3.43
N ILE A 216 5.89 -9.20 -2.56
CA ILE A 216 5.81 -10.66 -2.62
C ILE A 216 5.25 -11.11 -3.98
N GLY A 217 4.21 -10.42 -4.45
CA GLY A 217 3.62 -10.65 -5.76
C GLY A 217 4.61 -10.45 -6.91
N ASP A 218 5.46 -9.42 -6.86
CA ASP A 218 6.51 -9.17 -7.85
C ASP A 218 7.53 -10.30 -7.86
N GLY A 219 8.03 -10.71 -6.69
CA GLY A 219 8.97 -11.83 -6.57
C GLY A 219 8.38 -13.11 -7.15
N ARG A 220 7.12 -13.41 -6.86
CA ARG A 220 6.41 -14.58 -7.41
C ARG A 220 6.26 -14.51 -8.93
N ARG A 221 5.99 -13.32 -9.49
CA ARG A 221 5.92 -13.12 -10.94
C ARG A 221 7.28 -13.32 -11.58
N ALA A 222 8.31 -12.61 -11.10
CA ALA A 222 9.66 -12.70 -11.62
C ALA A 222 10.20 -14.14 -11.56
N ALA A 223 9.95 -14.88 -10.47
CA ALA A 223 10.36 -16.28 -10.37
C ALA A 223 9.76 -17.18 -11.48
N ARG A 224 8.48 -16.95 -11.85
CA ARG A 224 7.83 -17.68 -12.94
C ARG A 224 8.40 -17.32 -14.31
N GLU A 225 8.59 -16.03 -14.56
CA GLU A 225 9.17 -15.54 -15.82
C GLU A 225 10.61 -16.03 -16.00
N ILE A 226 11.42 -15.97 -14.95
CA ILE A 226 12.79 -16.49 -14.94
C ILE A 226 12.77 -18.01 -15.18
N HIS A 227 11.88 -18.75 -14.52
CA HIS A 227 11.75 -20.18 -14.76
C HIS A 227 11.43 -20.50 -16.22
N GLN A 228 10.47 -19.79 -16.83
CA GLN A 228 10.11 -19.97 -18.23
C GLN A 228 11.26 -19.62 -19.18
N LEU A 229 11.97 -18.54 -18.89
CA LEU A 229 13.15 -18.11 -19.64
C LEU A 229 14.27 -19.17 -19.61
N LEU A 230 14.51 -19.79 -18.45
CA LEU A 230 15.56 -20.81 -18.28
C LEU A 230 15.17 -22.15 -18.91
N ASP A 231 13.89 -22.52 -18.86
CA ASP A 231 13.37 -23.76 -19.45
C ASP A 231 13.11 -23.65 -20.96
N GLY A 232 13.08 -22.43 -21.51
CA GLY A 232 12.73 -22.16 -22.91
C GLY A 232 11.25 -22.41 -23.23
N SER A 233 10.40 -22.58 -22.22
CA SER A 233 8.97 -22.77 -22.36
C SER A 233 8.29 -21.50 -22.90
N ALA A 234 7.21 -21.66 -23.68
CA ALA A 234 6.45 -20.52 -24.18
C ALA A 234 5.82 -19.72 -23.03
N PRO A 235 5.72 -18.38 -23.14
CA PRO A 235 5.05 -17.55 -22.14
C PRO A 235 3.61 -18.03 -21.95
N VAL A 236 3.25 -18.35 -20.70
CA VAL A 236 1.86 -18.70 -20.39
C VAL A 236 1.04 -17.42 -20.40
N ALA A 237 0.11 -17.31 -21.37
CA ALA A 237 -0.82 -16.20 -21.44
C ALA A 237 -1.57 -16.06 -20.11
N ARG A 238 -1.42 -14.92 -19.46
CA ARG A 238 -2.09 -14.64 -18.19
C ARG A 238 -3.46 -14.07 -18.52
N SER A 239 -4.52 -14.78 -18.14
CA SER A 239 -5.83 -14.16 -18.11
C SER A 239 -5.82 -13.11 -16.99
N PRO A 240 -6.07 -11.83 -17.29
CA PRO A 240 -6.19 -10.82 -16.26
C PRO A 240 -7.35 -11.22 -15.36
N ARG A 241 -7.05 -11.49 -14.08
CA ARG A 241 -8.12 -11.67 -13.09
C ARG A 241 -8.71 -10.30 -12.78
N ARG A 242 -9.98 -10.11 -13.09
CA ARG A 242 -10.74 -8.92 -12.69
C ARG A 242 -10.79 -8.89 -11.16
N GLU A 243 -10.57 -7.72 -10.58
CA GLU A 243 -10.94 -7.49 -9.19
C GLU A 243 -12.46 -7.62 -9.06
N LEU A 244 -12.93 -8.35 -8.05
CA LEU A 244 -14.37 -8.51 -7.82
C LEU A 244 -14.80 -7.63 -6.64
N PRO A 245 -15.51 -6.52 -6.89
CA PRO A 245 -16.07 -5.69 -5.83
C PRO A 245 -17.08 -6.48 -5.00
N PHE A 246 -17.18 -6.13 -3.72
CA PHE A 246 -18.16 -6.71 -2.81
C PHE A 246 -19.60 -6.60 -3.33
N ALA A 247 -19.93 -5.50 -4.03
CA ALA A 247 -21.24 -5.26 -4.61
C ALA A 247 -21.63 -6.23 -5.74
N GLU A 248 -20.66 -6.95 -6.32
CA GLU A 248 -20.89 -7.94 -7.38
C GLU A 248 -21.09 -9.37 -6.84
N LEU A 249 -21.00 -9.56 -5.52
CA LEU A 249 -21.33 -10.83 -4.87
C LEU A 249 -22.83 -10.96 -4.65
N ASN A 250 -23.37 -12.17 -4.86
CA ASN A 250 -24.74 -12.46 -4.48
C ASN A 250 -24.79 -12.94 -3.03
N LEU A 251 -25.03 -11.99 -2.13
CA LEU A 251 -25.03 -12.21 -0.68
C LEU A 251 -26.19 -13.07 -0.17
N ALA A 252 -27.21 -13.35 -0.99
CA ALA A 252 -28.34 -14.19 -0.59
C ALA A 252 -27.93 -15.65 -0.26
N TYR A 253 -26.77 -16.09 -0.77
CA TYR A 253 -26.22 -17.42 -0.56
C TYR A 253 -25.25 -17.51 0.63
N PHE A 254 -25.03 -16.42 1.35
CA PHE A 254 -24.09 -16.37 2.46
C PHE A 254 -24.76 -15.91 3.76
N GLU A 255 -24.39 -16.53 4.87
CA GLU A 255 -24.87 -16.13 6.19
C GLU A 255 -24.23 -14.80 6.61
N SER A 256 -25.07 -13.84 6.98
CA SER A 256 -24.60 -12.57 7.54
C SER A 256 -24.19 -12.75 8.99
N ALA A 257 -22.94 -12.41 9.31
CA ALA A 257 -22.42 -12.47 10.65
C ALA A 257 -21.43 -11.32 10.91
N PRO A 258 -21.36 -10.80 12.15
CA PRO A 258 -20.37 -9.78 12.48
C PRO A 258 -18.95 -10.34 12.36
N ALA A 259 -18.02 -9.49 11.93
CA ALA A 259 -16.59 -9.81 11.91
C ALA A 259 -16.05 -9.97 13.33
N ARG A 260 -15.32 -11.05 13.58
CA ARG A 260 -14.56 -11.22 14.82
C ARG A 260 -13.39 -10.25 14.82
N ARG A 261 -13.26 -9.48 15.90
CA ARG A 261 -12.18 -8.51 16.07
C ARG A 261 -11.10 -9.10 16.97
N ALA A 262 -9.85 -8.85 16.58
CA ALA A 262 -8.71 -9.02 17.47
C ALA A 262 -8.85 -8.12 18.69
N SER A 263 -8.29 -8.55 19.83
CA SER A 263 -8.08 -7.66 20.96
C SER A 263 -6.92 -6.72 20.68
N SER A 264 -7.06 -5.48 21.14
CA SER A 264 -5.99 -4.49 21.15
C SER A 264 -5.70 -4.01 22.57
N LEU A 265 -4.44 -3.70 22.86
CA LEU A 265 -4.02 -3.15 24.14
C LEU A 265 -4.55 -1.72 24.33
N ALA A 266 -4.93 -1.39 25.56
CA ALA A 266 -5.23 -0.01 25.93
C ALA A 266 -3.98 0.86 25.79
N VAL A 267 -4.15 2.15 25.50
CA VAL A 267 -3.02 3.09 25.27
C VAL A 267 -2.00 3.06 26.42
N SER A 268 -2.46 2.95 27.67
CA SER A 268 -1.58 2.87 28.85
C SER A 268 -0.72 1.62 28.94
N GLU A 269 -1.06 0.57 28.18
CA GLU A 269 -0.36 -0.72 28.15
C GLU A 269 0.51 -0.87 26.89
N ARG A 270 0.39 0.07 25.92
CA ARG A 270 1.18 0.06 24.69
C ARG A 270 2.62 0.46 25.03
N SER A 271 3.55 -0.45 24.75
CA SER A 271 4.99 -0.21 24.84
C SER A 271 5.65 -0.56 23.50
N ASP A 272 6.93 -0.24 23.39
CA ASP A 272 7.67 -0.34 22.13
C ASP A 272 7.69 -1.76 21.53
N HIS A 273 7.82 -2.78 22.39
CA HIS A 273 7.92 -4.19 21.96
C HIS A 273 6.66 -5.01 22.22
N ALA A 274 5.59 -4.39 22.75
CA ALA A 274 4.35 -5.12 22.99
C ALA A 274 3.62 -5.40 21.68
N GLU A 275 3.09 -6.62 21.53
CA GLU A 275 2.12 -6.94 20.50
C GLU A 275 0.81 -6.20 20.83
N ILE A 276 0.59 -5.06 20.16
CA ILE A 276 -0.54 -4.17 20.46
C ILE A 276 -1.85 -4.81 20.02
N GLU A 277 -1.86 -5.43 18.84
CA GLU A 277 -3.01 -6.16 18.34
C GLU A 277 -2.67 -7.63 18.25
N SER A 278 -3.45 -8.44 18.97
CA SER A 278 -3.27 -9.88 18.93
C SER A 278 -3.83 -10.48 17.64
N GLY A 279 -3.39 -11.68 17.29
CA GLY A 279 -4.12 -12.51 16.33
C GLY A 279 -5.53 -12.89 16.81
N LEU A 280 -6.33 -13.42 15.88
CA LEU A 280 -7.52 -14.19 16.24
C LEU A 280 -7.10 -15.52 16.85
N ASP A 281 -7.84 -15.99 17.87
CA ASP A 281 -7.67 -17.35 18.37
C ASP A 281 -8.01 -18.38 17.27
N ALA A 282 -7.52 -19.61 17.44
CA ALA A 282 -7.68 -20.65 16.41
C ALA A 282 -9.16 -20.98 16.08
N SER A 283 -10.08 -20.81 17.04
CA SER A 283 -11.51 -21.03 16.81
C SER A 283 -12.10 -19.91 15.97
N ALA A 284 -11.83 -18.66 16.34
CA ALA A 284 -12.24 -17.47 15.60
C ALA A 284 -11.63 -17.46 14.18
N ALA A 285 -10.36 -17.79 14.04
CA ALA A 285 -9.69 -17.87 12.74
C ALA A 285 -10.32 -18.92 11.82
N ARG A 286 -10.63 -20.12 12.33
CA ARG A 286 -11.35 -21.16 11.55
C ARG A 286 -12.75 -20.70 11.17
N HIS A 287 -13.44 -20.03 12.07
CA HIS A 287 -14.78 -19.51 11.81
C HIS A 287 -14.77 -18.43 10.70
N GLU A 288 -13.85 -17.47 10.76
CA GLU A 288 -13.68 -16.45 9.71
C GLU A 288 -13.23 -17.07 8.38
N ALA A 289 -12.37 -18.10 8.41
CA ALA A 289 -11.96 -18.81 7.19
C ALA A 289 -13.14 -19.57 6.52
N ALA A 290 -14.02 -20.18 7.33
CA ALA A 290 -15.15 -20.96 6.83
C ALA A 290 -16.23 -20.11 6.14
N ARG A 291 -16.29 -18.80 6.42
CA ARG A 291 -17.22 -17.85 5.78
C ARG A 291 -16.62 -17.13 4.57
N CYS A 292 -15.44 -17.53 4.09
CA CYS A 292 -14.83 -16.93 2.91
C CYS A 292 -15.78 -17.07 1.70
N PHE A 293 -16.13 -15.94 1.07
CA PHE A 293 -17.02 -15.92 -0.10
C PHE A 293 -16.45 -16.66 -1.32
N SER A 294 -15.16 -17.02 -1.30
CA SER A 294 -14.44 -17.62 -2.44
C SER A 294 -14.64 -16.80 -3.72
N CYS A 295 -14.69 -15.47 -3.56
CA CYS A 295 -15.00 -14.50 -4.61
C CYS A 295 -14.15 -14.74 -5.87
N GLY A 296 -14.79 -14.63 -7.04
CA GLY A 296 -14.15 -14.82 -8.33
C GLY A 296 -13.71 -16.26 -8.62
N ASN A 297 -14.25 -17.26 -7.92
CA ASN A 297 -14.03 -18.69 -8.22
C ASN A 297 -15.35 -19.43 -8.47
N CYS A 298 -15.32 -20.43 -9.35
CA CYS A 298 -16.45 -21.33 -9.54
C CYS A 298 -16.60 -22.25 -8.31
N LEU A 299 -17.78 -22.27 -7.70
CA LEU A 299 -18.06 -23.09 -6.52
C LEU A 299 -18.65 -24.48 -6.84
N ALA A 300 -18.87 -24.80 -8.12
CA ALA A 300 -19.57 -26.01 -8.55
C ALA A 300 -20.96 -26.19 -7.88
N CYS A 301 -21.66 -25.07 -7.61
CA CYS A 301 -22.94 -25.06 -6.87
C CYS A 301 -24.18 -25.39 -7.73
N ASP A 302 -24.01 -25.62 -9.04
CA ASP A 302 -25.06 -25.91 -10.01
C ASP A 302 -26.13 -24.82 -10.25
N ASN A 303 -26.09 -23.67 -9.57
CA ASN A 303 -27.06 -22.58 -9.79
C ASN A 303 -27.16 -22.16 -11.26
N CYS A 304 -26.02 -21.89 -11.91
CA CYS A 304 -25.99 -21.47 -13.31
C CYS A 304 -26.55 -22.53 -14.27
N TRP A 305 -26.38 -23.81 -13.93
CA TRP A 305 -26.88 -24.94 -14.71
C TRP A 305 -28.39 -25.12 -14.52
N ASN A 306 -28.86 -25.13 -13.27
CA ASN A 306 -30.27 -25.33 -12.93
C ASN A 306 -31.17 -24.17 -13.39
N LEU A 307 -30.66 -22.94 -13.37
CA LEU A 307 -31.44 -21.74 -13.64
C LEU A 307 -31.36 -21.29 -15.11
N CYS A 308 -30.64 -22.00 -15.96
CA CYS A 308 -30.58 -21.69 -17.38
C CYS A 308 -31.87 -22.17 -18.08
N PRO A 309 -32.75 -21.28 -18.55
CA PRO A 309 -34.02 -21.67 -19.17
C PRO A 309 -33.82 -22.39 -20.51
N ASP A 310 -32.71 -22.11 -21.19
CA ASP A 310 -32.41 -22.63 -22.53
C ASP A 310 -31.46 -23.83 -22.52
N ASN A 311 -31.08 -24.35 -21.33
CA ASN A 311 -30.08 -25.41 -21.17
C ASN A 311 -28.72 -25.12 -21.85
N ALA A 312 -28.37 -23.84 -22.00
CA ALA A 312 -27.13 -23.38 -22.62
C ALA A 312 -25.90 -23.54 -21.72
N VAL A 313 -26.05 -23.96 -20.46
CA VAL A 313 -24.95 -24.23 -19.54
C VAL A 313 -24.70 -25.73 -19.49
N ILE A 314 -23.47 -26.16 -19.77
CA ILE A 314 -23.08 -27.57 -19.88
C ILE A 314 -22.10 -27.91 -18.76
N LYS A 315 -22.39 -28.96 -17.98
CA LYS A 315 -21.46 -29.47 -16.97
C LYS A 315 -20.27 -30.15 -17.63
N THR A 316 -19.06 -29.83 -17.19
CA THR A 316 -17.84 -30.45 -17.71
C THR A 316 -17.42 -31.67 -16.88
N ALA A 317 -16.87 -32.69 -17.54
CA ALA A 317 -16.30 -33.85 -16.85
C ALA A 317 -14.94 -33.55 -16.19
N ARG A 318 -14.26 -32.49 -16.64
CA ARG A 318 -13.00 -31.98 -16.10
C ARG A 318 -13.11 -30.47 -15.93
N VAL A 319 -12.37 -29.91 -14.97
CA VAL A 319 -12.30 -28.46 -14.76
C VAL A 319 -11.80 -27.79 -16.06
N ALA A 320 -12.52 -26.77 -16.51
CA ALA A 320 -12.18 -26.00 -17.71
C ALA A 320 -10.93 -25.13 -17.48
N GLY A 321 -10.39 -24.56 -18.56
CA GLY A 321 -9.14 -23.79 -18.50
C GLY A 321 -9.21 -22.52 -17.64
N ASP A 322 -10.42 -22.01 -17.39
CA ASP A 322 -10.70 -20.87 -16.50
C ASP A 322 -10.93 -21.29 -15.03
N GLY A 323 -10.86 -22.59 -14.72
CA GLY A 323 -11.14 -23.13 -13.39
C GLY A 323 -12.61 -23.46 -13.13
N SER A 324 -13.49 -23.33 -14.13
CA SER A 324 -14.92 -23.61 -13.98
C SER A 324 -15.29 -25.09 -14.17
N HIS A 325 -16.43 -25.48 -13.63
CA HIS A 325 -17.05 -26.79 -13.84
C HIS A 325 -18.17 -26.76 -14.90
N TYR A 326 -18.31 -25.63 -15.61
CA TYR A 326 -19.38 -25.39 -16.56
C TYR A 326 -18.87 -24.62 -17.76
N VAL A 327 -19.34 -24.97 -18.96
CA VAL A 327 -19.11 -24.20 -20.20
C VAL A 327 -20.44 -23.75 -20.77
N PHE A 328 -20.40 -22.70 -21.59
CA PHE A 328 -21.58 -22.10 -22.18
C PHE A 328 -21.63 -22.43 -23.67
N ASP A 329 -22.77 -22.97 -24.10
CA ASP A 329 -23.12 -23.08 -25.51
C ASP A 329 -23.75 -21.76 -25.95
N TYR A 330 -22.93 -20.93 -26.60
CA TYR A 330 -23.36 -19.60 -27.02
C TYR A 330 -24.36 -19.62 -28.18
N ASP A 331 -24.48 -20.72 -28.93
CA ASP A 331 -25.50 -20.85 -29.98
C ASP A 331 -26.91 -20.96 -29.37
N TYR A 332 -27.00 -21.52 -28.17
CA TYR A 332 -28.25 -21.68 -27.42
C TYR A 332 -28.51 -20.54 -26.43
N CYS A 333 -27.45 -19.91 -25.90
CA CYS A 333 -27.56 -18.82 -24.93
C CYS A 333 -28.34 -17.63 -25.49
N LYS A 334 -29.35 -17.14 -24.74
CA LYS A 334 -30.15 -15.94 -25.09
C LYS A 334 -29.75 -14.67 -24.34
N GLY A 335 -28.64 -14.71 -23.60
CA GLY A 335 -28.11 -13.52 -22.91
C GLY A 335 -28.97 -13.00 -21.75
N CYS A 336 -29.87 -13.80 -21.17
CA CYS A 336 -30.79 -13.36 -20.11
C CYS A 336 -30.10 -13.00 -18.78
N GLY A 337 -28.87 -13.46 -18.55
CA GLY A 337 -28.04 -13.10 -17.39
C GLY A 337 -28.42 -13.75 -16.05
N LEU A 338 -29.39 -14.68 -16.02
CA LEU A 338 -29.78 -15.38 -14.79
C LEU A 338 -28.61 -16.12 -14.13
N CYS A 339 -27.80 -16.82 -14.93
CA CYS A 339 -26.60 -17.51 -14.46
C CYS A 339 -25.56 -16.58 -13.82
N ALA A 340 -25.40 -15.36 -14.34
CA ALA A 340 -24.51 -14.35 -13.79
C ALA A 340 -25.06 -13.76 -12.49
N ARG A 341 -26.35 -13.40 -12.48
CA ARG A 341 -27.03 -12.85 -11.30
C ARG A 341 -27.05 -13.81 -10.12
N GLU A 342 -27.21 -15.10 -10.40
CA GLU A 342 -27.34 -16.15 -9.39
C GLU A 342 -26.01 -16.86 -9.08
N CYS A 343 -24.90 -16.33 -9.59
CA CYS A 343 -23.56 -16.76 -9.21
C CYS A 343 -23.19 -16.19 -7.83
N PRO A 344 -23.03 -17.02 -6.78
CA PRO A 344 -22.75 -16.53 -5.43
C PRO A 344 -21.45 -15.72 -5.36
N ALA A 345 -20.40 -16.28 -5.98
CA ALA A 345 -19.04 -15.75 -5.94
C ALA A 345 -18.74 -14.73 -7.06
N GLY A 346 -19.74 -14.31 -7.85
CA GLY A 346 -19.53 -13.36 -8.97
C GLY A 346 -18.55 -13.85 -10.04
N PHE A 347 -18.43 -15.18 -10.23
CA PHE A 347 -17.53 -15.79 -11.20
C PHE A 347 -17.97 -15.57 -12.66
N ILE A 348 -19.29 -15.53 -12.90
CA ILE A 348 -19.86 -15.39 -14.25
C ILE A 348 -20.10 -13.90 -14.52
N ALA A 349 -19.55 -13.40 -15.62
CA ALA A 349 -19.74 -12.03 -16.09
C ALA A 349 -20.55 -12.02 -17.40
N MET A 350 -21.50 -11.09 -17.50
CA MET A 350 -22.14 -10.77 -18.77
C MET A 350 -21.24 -9.83 -19.56
N VAL A 351 -21.02 -10.15 -20.83
CA VAL A 351 -20.30 -9.29 -21.78
C VAL A 351 -21.21 -8.99 -22.95
N GLU A 352 -21.10 -7.77 -23.47
CA GLU A 352 -21.81 -7.39 -24.69
C GLU A 352 -21.20 -8.14 -25.87
N GLU A 353 -22.04 -8.70 -26.74
CA GLU A 353 -21.58 -9.40 -27.92
C GLU A 353 -20.95 -8.39 -28.88
N PRO A 354 -19.70 -8.61 -29.35
CA PRO A 354 -19.08 -7.71 -30.32
C PRO A 354 -19.91 -7.68 -31.61
N LEU A 355 -20.25 -6.48 -32.07
CA LEU A 355 -20.98 -6.25 -33.32
C LEU A 355 -20.20 -6.68 -34.57
#